data_AF-A0A438GXK9-F1
#
_entry.id   AF-A0A438GXK9-F1
#
_cell.length_a   1.000
_cell.length_b   1.000
_cell.length_c   1.000
_cell.angle_alpha   90.00
_cell.angle_beta   90.00
_cell.angle_gamma   90.00
#
_symmetry.space_group_name_H-M   'P 1'
#
loop_
_entity.id
_entity.type
_entity.pdbx_description
1 polymer ?
#
loop_
_entity_poly.entity_id
_entity_poly.type
_entity_poly.pdbx_seq_one_letter_code
_entity_poly.pdbx_strand_id
1 'polypeptide(L)'
;MIGRLLLWNAFLGRLQDKVVEEGKKDKVCWVDTKSGTFSIKSLYASLETGRVVQFPSSVVWNAWVPPRVCFFAWEVTWGKALTLDQLQRIGWSLANRCFLCLSHEESIDLILLHCDKARVLWELLFSLFRVFWVMQSTVRETLLG
;
A
#
# COMPACT_ATOMS: atom_id res chain seq x y z
N MET A 1 0.25 -25.37 -23.19
CA MET A 1 -0.54 -25.16 -24.43
C MET A 1 -1.77 -24.28 -24.23
N ILE A 2 -2.42 -24.24 -23.06
CA ILE A 2 -3.68 -23.50 -22.80
C ILE A 2 -3.51 -21.96 -22.84
N GLY A 3 -2.41 -21.41 -22.32
CA GLY A 3 -2.20 -19.95 -22.29
C GLY A 3 -2.08 -19.28 -23.66
N ARG A 4 -1.65 -20.00 -24.69
CA ARG A 4 -1.51 -19.48 -26.07
C ARG A 4 -2.88 -19.30 -26.76
N LEU A 5 -3.81 -20.21 -26.51
CA LEU A 5 -5.19 -20.16 -27.03
C LEU A 5 -5.99 -19.00 -26.42
N LEU A 6 -5.81 -18.73 -25.12
CA LEU A 6 -6.48 -17.61 -24.44
C LEU A 6 -6.00 -16.25 -24.95
N LEU A 7 -4.69 -16.09 -25.13
CA LEU A 7 -4.09 -14.88 -25.72
C LEU A 7 -4.54 -14.68 -27.17
N TRP A 8 -4.62 -15.77 -27.94
CA TRP A 8 -5.07 -15.73 -29.34
C TRP A 8 -6.54 -15.31 -29.47
N ASN A 9 -7.42 -15.89 -28.67
CA ASN A 9 -8.85 -15.54 -28.68
C ASN A 9 -9.08 -14.10 -28.19
N ALA A 10 -8.35 -13.64 -27.18
CA ALA A 10 -8.41 -12.27 -26.70
C ALA A 10 -7.92 -11.26 -27.76
N PHE A 11 -6.90 -11.62 -28.53
CA PHE A 11 -6.39 -10.81 -29.63
C PHE A 11 -7.41 -10.71 -30.78
N LEU A 12 -7.98 -11.83 -31.22
CA LEU A 12 -9.00 -11.85 -32.26
C LEU A 12 -10.27 -11.08 -31.87
N GLY A 13 -10.71 -11.20 -30.62
CA GLY A 13 -11.84 -10.42 -30.10
C GLY A 13 -11.61 -8.91 -30.16
N ARG A 14 -10.35 -8.45 -30.06
CA ARG A 14 -10.02 -7.02 -30.21
C ARG A 14 -9.99 -6.54 -31.66
N LEU A 15 -9.81 -7.45 -32.61
CA LEU A 15 -9.80 -7.15 -34.04
C LEU A 15 -11.19 -7.24 -34.68
N GLN A 16 -12.13 -7.99 -34.10
CA GLN A 16 -13.48 -8.18 -34.67
C GLN A 16 -14.21 -6.86 -34.95
N ASP A 17 -13.99 -5.82 -34.14
CA ASP A 17 -14.61 -4.50 -34.31
C ASP A 17 -13.75 -3.49 -35.09
N LYS A 18 -12.65 -3.94 -35.74
CA LYS A 18 -11.71 -3.07 -36.47
C LYS A 18 -11.69 -3.42 -37.96
N VAL A 19 -12.04 -2.45 -38.80
CA VAL A 19 -11.94 -2.54 -40.26
C VAL A 19 -10.59 -1.99 -40.70
N VAL A 20 -9.87 -2.75 -41.55
CA VAL A 20 -8.62 -2.30 -42.15
C VAL A 20 -8.94 -1.30 -43.26
N GLU A 21 -8.40 -0.08 -43.14
CA GLU A 21 -8.57 0.97 -44.14
C GLU A 21 -7.35 1.03 -45.06
N GLU A 22 -7.54 0.64 -46.32
CA GLU A 22 -6.47 0.60 -47.31
C GLU A 22 -5.96 2.02 -47.64
N GLY A 23 -4.63 2.21 -47.63
CA GLY A 23 -3.99 3.51 -47.92
C GLY A 23 -3.84 4.46 -46.73
N LYS A 24 -4.31 4.11 -45.53
CA LYS A 24 -4.02 4.85 -44.29
C LYS A 24 -2.81 4.28 -43.56
N LYS A 25 -2.02 5.16 -42.94
CA LYS A 25 -0.91 4.77 -42.07
C LYS A 25 -1.42 4.24 -40.73
N ASP A 26 -0.74 3.22 -40.22
CA ASP A 26 -1.00 2.65 -38.90
C ASP A 26 -0.88 3.71 -37.79
N LYS A 27 -1.71 3.54 -36.75
CA LYS A 27 -1.72 4.40 -35.58
C LYS A 27 -1.70 3.58 -34.30
N VAL A 28 -0.91 4.02 -33.34
CA VAL A 28 -0.89 3.45 -31.99
C VAL A 28 -2.18 3.86 -31.26
N CYS A 29 -2.94 2.89 -30.76
CA CYS A 29 -4.18 3.12 -30.02
C CYS A 29 -3.99 2.81 -28.52
N TRP A 30 -4.46 3.70 -27.65
CA TRP A 30 -4.51 3.45 -26.22
C TRP A 30 -5.66 2.52 -25.85
N VAL A 31 -5.33 1.33 -25.34
CA VAL A 31 -6.28 0.24 -25.12
C VAL A 31 -7.30 0.56 -24.02
N ASP A 32 -6.89 1.27 -22.98
CA ASP A 32 -7.71 1.45 -21.77
C ASP A 32 -8.78 2.55 -21.94
N THR A 33 -8.93 3.11 -23.14
CA THR A 33 -9.95 4.11 -23.46
C THR A 33 -10.74 3.72 -24.70
N LYS A 34 -12.07 3.86 -24.66
CA LYS A 34 -12.94 3.59 -25.82
C LYS A 34 -12.62 4.47 -27.04
N SER A 35 -12.09 5.68 -26.82
CA SER A 35 -11.65 6.59 -27.89
C SER A 35 -10.31 6.20 -28.52
N GLY A 36 -9.58 5.24 -27.95
CA GLY A 36 -8.24 4.87 -28.40
C GLY A 36 -7.18 5.97 -28.18
N THR A 37 -7.51 7.04 -27.46
CA THR A 37 -6.62 8.21 -27.30
C THR A 37 -5.79 8.10 -26.04
N PHE A 38 -4.48 8.27 -26.18
CA PHE A 38 -3.58 8.34 -25.03
C PHE A 38 -3.78 9.64 -24.25
N SER A 39 -3.78 9.54 -22.93
CA SER A 39 -3.62 10.67 -22.04
C SER A 39 -2.83 10.26 -20.79
N ILE A 40 -2.15 11.22 -20.17
CA ILE A 40 -1.47 10.97 -18.88
C ILE A 40 -2.48 10.49 -17.83
N LYS A 41 -3.70 11.06 -17.84
CA LYS A 41 -4.80 10.66 -16.94
C LYS A 41 -5.20 9.19 -17.13
N SER A 42 -5.36 8.73 -18.37
CA SER A 42 -5.74 7.35 -18.67
C SER A 42 -4.60 6.36 -18.38
N LEU A 43 -3.35 6.79 -18.52
CA LEU A 43 -2.18 6.03 -18.07
C LEU A 43 -2.19 5.81 -16.56
N TYR A 44 -2.31 6.88 -15.76
CA TYR A 44 -2.36 6.75 -14.30
C TYR A 44 -3.57 5.94 -13.83
N ALA A 45 -4.75 6.13 -14.42
CA ALA A 45 -5.93 5.33 -14.10
C ALA A 45 -5.70 3.82 -14.36
N SER A 46 -5.04 3.47 -15.47
CA SER A 46 -4.67 2.08 -15.79
C SER A 46 -3.68 1.50 -14.76
N LEU A 47 -2.70 2.30 -14.32
CA LEU A 47 -1.75 1.91 -13.28
C LEU A 47 -2.41 1.78 -11.89
N GLU A 48 -3.40 2.63 -11.59
CA GLU A 48 -4.15 2.61 -10.33
C GLU A 48 -5.14 1.44 -10.24
N THR A 49 -5.68 0.98 -11.38
CA THR A 49 -6.65 -0.13 -11.42
C THR A 49 -6.07 -1.43 -10.83
N GLY A 50 -4.74 -1.57 -10.77
CA GLY A 50 -4.05 -2.69 -10.12
C GLY A 50 -3.59 -2.45 -8.67
N ARG A 51 -3.79 -1.26 -8.09
CA ARG A 51 -3.17 -0.85 -6.81
C ARG A 51 -4.08 0.00 -5.91
N VAL A 52 -5.37 -0.31 -5.79
CA VAL A 52 -6.23 0.38 -4.80
C VAL A 52 -5.96 -0.17 -3.39
N VAL A 53 -4.77 0.11 -2.86
CA VAL A 53 -4.50 -0.07 -1.44
C VAL A 53 -4.99 1.19 -0.74
N GLN A 54 -6.07 1.08 0.03
CA GLN A 54 -6.59 2.21 0.81
C GLN A 54 -5.50 2.76 1.74
N PHE A 55 -5.28 4.08 1.68
CA PHE A 55 -4.29 4.82 2.46
C PHE A 55 -4.97 6.01 3.16
N PRO A 56 -4.86 6.16 4.48
CA PRO A 56 -5.55 7.22 5.24
C PRO A 56 -4.80 8.55 5.14
N SER A 57 -4.85 9.17 3.96
CA SER A 57 -4.07 10.37 3.63
C SER A 57 -4.36 11.56 4.55
N SER A 58 -5.60 11.75 4.97
CA SER A 58 -6.01 12.82 5.88
C SER A 58 -5.48 12.65 7.31
N VAL A 59 -5.26 11.41 7.74
CA VAL A 59 -4.70 11.10 9.06
C VAL A 59 -3.18 11.28 9.05
N VAL A 60 -2.53 10.79 7.99
CA VAL A 60 -1.06 10.83 7.88
C VAL A 60 -0.54 12.22 7.51
N TRP A 61 -1.21 12.93 6.59
CA TRP A 61 -0.77 14.25 6.12
C TRP A 61 -1.54 15.35 6.84
N ASN A 62 -1.07 15.70 8.04
CA ASN A 62 -1.64 16.75 8.86
C ASN A 62 -0.67 17.95 9.01
N ALA A 63 -1.11 19.15 8.65
CA ALA A 63 -0.29 20.36 8.68
C ALA A 63 0.15 20.79 10.11
N TRP A 64 -0.57 20.33 11.13
CA TRP A 64 -0.26 20.59 12.53
C TRP A 64 0.81 19.64 13.09
N VAL A 65 1.14 18.58 12.35
CA VAL A 65 2.09 17.56 12.77
C VAL A 65 3.44 17.81 12.09
N PRO A 66 4.57 17.70 12.80
CA PRO A 66 5.88 17.88 12.19
C PRO A 66 6.11 16.91 11.01
N PRO A 67 6.72 17.35 9.89
CA PRO A 67 6.89 16.53 8.69
C PRO A 67 7.57 15.18 8.94
N ARG A 68 8.49 15.10 9.92
CA ARG A 68 9.16 13.85 10.31
C ARG A 68 8.19 12.81 10.85
N VAL A 69 7.18 13.24 11.61
CA VAL A 69 6.16 12.35 12.18
C VAL A 69 5.19 11.89 11.09
N CYS A 70 4.79 12.79 10.18
CA CYS A 70 3.98 12.42 9.01
C CYS A 70 4.70 11.41 8.11
N PHE A 71 6.00 11.61 7.86
CA PHE A 71 6.82 10.69 7.09
C PHE A 71 6.93 9.32 7.78
N PHE A 72 7.19 9.30 9.09
CA PHE A 72 7.21 8.06 9.86
C PHE A 72 5.87 7.32 9.81
N ALA A 73 4.74 8.03 9.99
CA ALA A 73 3.41 7.43 9.87
C ALA A 73 3.15 6.86 8.47
N TRP A 74 3.62 7.53 7.41
CA TRP A 74 3.58 7.00 6.05
C TRP A 74 4.39 5.71 5.93
N GLU A 75 5.65 5.68 6.41
CA GLU A 75 6.48 4.47 6.39
C GLU A 75 5.84 3.30 7.13
N VAL A 76 5.32 3.55 8.32
CA VAL A 76 4.62 2.56 9.15
C VAL A 76 3.39 2.00 8.43
N THR A 77 2.60 2.86 7.77
CA THR A 77 1.40 2.44 7.03
C THR A 77 1.74 1.45 5.89
N TRP A 78 2.92 1.59 5.28
CA TRP A 78 3.38 0.71 4.21
C TRP A 78 4.25 -0.45 4.68
N GLY A 79 4.42 -0.63 6.00
CA GLY A 79 5.30 -1.65 6.57
C GLY A 79 6.77 -1.45 6.20
N LYS A 80 7.21 -0.19 6.11
CA LYS A 80 8.56 0.22 5.69
C LYS A 80 9.37 0.90 6.78
N ALA A 81 8.83 1.07 7.97
CA ALA A 81 9.57 1.60 9.10
C ALA A 81 10.76 0.69 9.45
N LEU A 82 11.83 1.29 9.97
CA LEU A 82 13.10 0.62 10.24
C LEU A 82 13.02 -0.20 11.54
N THR A 83 12.46 -1.39 11.48
CA THR A 83 12.41 -2.38 12.57
C THR A 83 13.37 -3.54 12.30
N LEU A 84 13.71 -4.29 13.36
CA LEU A 84 14.63 -5.43 13.25
C LEU A 84 14.14 -6.51 12.27
N ASP A 85 12.82 -6.76 12.16
CA ASP A 85 12.27 -7.68 11.15
C ASP A 85 12.55 -7.22 9.72
N GLN A 86 12.49 -5.91 9.45
CA GLN A 86 12.79 -5.37 8.13
C GLN A 86 14.27 -5.47 7.79
N LEU A 87 15.15 -5.26 8.78
CA LEU A 87 16.59 -5.47 8.59
C LEU A 87 16.91 -6.94 8.30
N GLN A 88 16.29 -7.88 9.02
CA GLN A 88 16.43 -9.31 8.74
C GLN A 88 15.94 -9.65 7.33
N ARG A 89 14.80 -9.08 6.89
CA ARG A 89 14.27 -9.29 5.53
C ARG A 89 15.21 -8.77 4.43
N ILE A 90 16.06 -7.79 4.73
CA ILE A 90 17.08 -7.25 3.82
C ILE A 90 18.38 -8.09 3.86
N GLY A 91 18.48 -9.07 4.76
CA GLY A 91 19.59 -10.02 4.80
C GLY A 91 20.58 -9.80 5.95
N TRP A 92 20.25 -8.94 6.92
CA TRP A 92 21.10 -8.73 8.09
C TRP A 92 20.91 -9.87 9.10
N SER A 93 22.00 -10.52 9.51
CA SER A 93 21.99 -11.56 10.54
C SER A 93 22.08 -10.94 11.94
N LEU A 94 20.93 -10.62 12.52
CA LEU A 94 20.79 -10.12 13.89
C LEU A 94 19.71 -10.90 14.64
N ALA A 95 19.80 -10.94 15.97
CA ALA A 95 18.76 -11.52 16.80
C ALA A 95 17.59 -10.54 16.92
N ASN A 96 16.43 -10.89 16.39
CA ASN A 96 15.25 -10.04 16.47
C ASN A 96 14.62 -10.15 17.86
N ARG A 97 14.64 -9.03 18.60
CA ARG A 97 13.96 -8.88 19.88
C ARG A 97 13.49 -7.44 20.00
N CYS A 98 12.23 -7.27 20.39
CA CYS A 98 11.63 -5.97 20.65
C CYS A 98 12.47 -5.19 21.66
N PHE A 99 12.93 -4.01 21.25
CA PHE A 99 13.79 -3.17 22.09
C PHE A 99 13.14 -2.76 23.42
N LEU A 100 11.81 -2.65 23.46
CA LEU A 100 11.07 -2.16 24.63
C LEU A 100 10.76 -3.23 25.68
N CYS A 101 10.32 -4.42 25.26
CA CYS A 101 9.95 -5.51 26.18
C CYS A 101 10.97 -6.65 26.26
N LEU A 102 11.94 -6.70 25.34
CA LEU A 102 13.01 -7.70 25.27
C LEU A 102 12.54 -9.17 25.23
N SER A 103 11.25 -9.41 25.00
CA SER A 103 10.62 -10.73 25.17
C SER A 103 10.12 -11.32 23.85
N HIS A 104 9.52 -10.48 23.01
CA HIS A 104 8.93 -10.87 21.72
C HIS A 104 9.80 -10.39 20.56
N GLU A 105 9.59 -10.97 19.37
CA GLU A 105 10.26 -10.51 18.13
C GLU A 105 9.75 -9.12 17.74
N GLU A 106 10.65 -8.19 17.44
CA GLU A 106 10.28 -6.85 17.00
C GLU A 106 9.63 -6.89 15.62
N SER A 107 8.46 -6.27 15.53
CA SER A 107 7.80 -5.88 14.29
C SER A 107 7.22 -4.48 14.47
N ILE A 108 6.86 -3.82 13.37
CA ILE A 108 6.21 -2.50 13.40
C ILE A 108 4.94 -2.54 14.26
N ASP A 109 4.09 -3.54 14.08
CA ASP A 109 2.85 -3.68 14.84
C ASP A 109 3.11 -4.00 16.31
N LEU A 110 4.12 -4.82 16.62
CA LEU A 110 4.48 -5.11 18.00
C LEU A 110 5.01 -3.87 18.70
N ILE A 111 6.05 -3.22 18.17
CA ILE A 111 6.71 -2.11 18.88
C ILE A 111 5.77 -0.91 19.05
N LEU A 112 4.85 -0.67 18.11
CA LEU A 112 3.94 0.46 18.16
C LEU A 112 2.62 0.17 18.87
N LEU A 113 2.07 -1.05 18.81
CA LEU A 113 0.75 -1.37 19.37
C LEU A 113 0.81 -2.44 20.46
N HIS A 114 1.38 -3.61 20.15
CA HIS A 114 1.14 -4.82 20.93
C HIS A 114 2.17 -5.09 22.04
N CYS A 115 3.29 -4.39 22.04
CA CYS A 115 4.29 -4.46 23.09
C CYS A 115 3.69 -4.02 24.43
N ASP A 116 3.98 -4.75 25.51
CA ASP A 116 3.45 -4.45 26.85
C ASP A 116 3.71 -2.99 27.27
N LYS A 117 4.89 -2.46 26.94
CA LYS A 117 5.24 -1.05 27.24
C LYS A 117 4.46 -0.08 26.38
N ALA A 118 4.29 -0.35 25.09
CA ALA A 118 3.51 0.49 24.19
C ALA A 118 2.03 0.49 24.57
N ARG A 119 1.46 -0.69 24.88
CA ARG A 119 0.07 -0.85 25.30
C ARG A 119 -0.25 -0.01 26.54
N VAL A 120 0.60 -0.06 27.56
CA VAL A 120 0.42 0.77 28.76
C VAL A 120 0.43 2.27 28.42
N LEU A 121 1.32 2.72 27.52
CA LEU A 121 1.34 4.12 27.09
C LEU A 121 0.05 4.52 26.37
N TRP A 122 -0.49 3.64 25.53
CA TRP A 122 -1.76 3.89 24.84
C TRP A 122 -2.94 3.90 25.80
N GLU A 123 -3.01 2.95 26.73
CA GLU A 123 -4.05 2.91 27.76
C GLU A 123 -4.04 4.20 28.60
N LEU A 124 -2.85 4.67 28.99
CA LEU A 124 -2.69 5.96 29.67
C LEU A 124 -3.20 7.11 28.80
N LEU A 125 -2.78 7.19 27.54
CA LEU A 125 -3.23 8.23 26.61
C LEU A 125 -4.76 8.23 26.45
N PHE A 126 -5.35 7.06 26.19
CA PHE A 126 -6.80 6.95 26.03
C PHE A 126 -7.56 7.26 27.31
N SER A 127 -7.00 6.90 28.48
CA SER A 127 -7.58 7.27 29.78
C SER A 127 -7.61 8.79 29.99
N LEU A 128 -6.58 9.53 29.54
CA LEU A 128 -6.54 10.99 29.61
C LEU A 128 -7.68 11.64 28.82
N PHE A 129 -8.02 11.07 27.67
CA PHE A 129 -9.11 11.54 26.82
C PHE A 129 -10.45 10.84 27.08
N ARG A 130 -10.51 9.91 28.05
CA ARG A 130 -11.68 9.08 28.39
C ARG A 130 -12.25 8.31 27.20
N VAL A 131 -11.37 7.80 26.33
CA VAL A 131 -11.74 7.00 25.16
C VAL A 131 -11.54 5.52 25.47
N PHE A 132 -12.51 4.69 25.09
CA PHE A 132 -12.32 3.23 25.04
C PHE A 132 -11.87 2.87 23.63
N TRP A 133 -10.67 2.29 23.52
CA TRP A 133 -10.11 1.91 22.22
C TRP A 133 -9.67 0.44 22.25
N VAL A 134 -9.94 -0.26 21.15
CA VAL A 134 -9.49 -1.63 20.93
C VAL A 134 -8.40 -1.56 19.86
N MET A 135 -7.18 -1.98 20.20
CA MET A 135 -6.08 -2.00 19.23
C MET A 135 -6.34 -3.05 18.16
N GLN A 136 -6.28 -2.61 16.90
CA GLN A 136 -6.37 -3.49 15.75
C GLN A 136 -5.11 -4.36 15.63
N SER A 137 -5.17 -5.37 14.76
CA SER A 137 -4.05 -6.29 14.58
C SER A 137 -2.82 -5.59 13.98
N THR A 138 -3.05 -4.59 13.12
CA THR A 138 -1.99 -3.81 12.47
C THR A 138 -2.13 -2.30 12.67
N VAL A 139 -1.02 -1.58 12.55
CA VAL A 139 -1.02 -0.11 12.57
C VAL A 139 -1.79 0.46 11.39
N ARG A 140 -1.71 -0.20 10.24
CA ARG A 140 -2.47 0.21 9.05
C ARG A 140 -3.97 0.17 9.29
N GLU A 141 -4.50 -0.89 9.88
CA GLU A 141 -5.91 -0.99 10.26
C GLU A 141 -6.29 0.08 11.28
N THR A 142 -5.44 0.28 12.30
CA THR A 142 -5.65 1.32 13.32
C THR A 142 -5.78 2.72 12.71
N LEU A 143 -5.02 3.03 11.66
CA LEU A 143 -5.06 4.32 10.96
C LEU A 143 -6.21 4.44 9.94
N LEU A 144 -6.73 3.32 9.43
CA LEU A 144 -7.83 3.30 8.47
C LEU A 144 -9.20 3.42 9.15
N GLY A 145 -9.31 3.03 10.43
CA GLY A 145 -10.55 3.06 11.20
C GLY A 145 -11.34 1.78 11.06
#